data_AF-A0ABD6RR28-F1
#
_entry.id   AF-A0ABD6RR28-F1
#
_cell.length_a   1.000
_cell.length_b   1.000
_cell.length_c   1.000
_cell.angle_alpha   90.00
_cell.angle_beta   90.00
_cell.angle_gamma   90.00
#
_symmetry.space_group_name_H-M   'P 1'
#
loop_
_entity.id
_entity.type
_entity.pdbx_description
1 polymer ?
#
loop_
_entity_poly.entity_id
_entity_poly.type
_entity_poly.pdbx_seq_one_letter_code
_entity_poly.pdbx_strand_id
1 'polypeptide(L)'
;MKKSKKILVTSLATATLGLIALSDTTGDFPFSAQHVSAQEKDASKNGKVVKENTTSASNQAEKSKTPAQNPAEKPKTPAQNSAEKPKTPAQKPAEKPKTPAQKPAEKPKTPAQKPAEKPKNTSPKEDKSKSTAQSGWVGSSYYENGTKVTNKWIFDKKANSYFYLNASGNYVQNAWVGNYYLKSDGKMAKSEWIYDKNYGSYYYLTAEGSYARNAWVGNYYLKSDGKRAKNEWFYDNNYGSYYYLTGEGSYARNTWVGNYYLKSDGKMAKAEWIYDKNYGSYYYLTAEGSYARNKWVGNYYLKSDGKMAKNEWVDGGRYYVDSDGKMVKSDWIYDKNYGSYYYLTAEGSYARNKWIGKYYLKSDGKMAKNEWVDGGRYYVESDGKMAKDKWVDGGRYYVGYDGVWQPKPAAGNPYSAAL
;
A
#
# COMPACT_ATOMS: atom_id res chain seq x y z
N MET A 1 32.63 21.76 -74.50
CA MET A 1 32.90 21.46 -73.08
C MET A 1 33.01 22.77 -72.30
N LYS A 2 32.05 23.07 -71.42
CA LYS A 2 32.11 24.20 -70.47
C LYS A 2 31.68 23.68 -69.09
N LYS A 3 32.54 23.88 -68.10
CA LYS A 3 32.32 23.52 -66.68
C LYS A 3 31.49 24.62 -66.00
N SER A 4 30.54 24.23 -65.15
CA SER A 4 30.13 25.00 -63.98
C SER A 4 29.51 24.05 -62.96
N LYS A 5 30.12 23.92 -61.77
CA LYS A 5 29.59 23.18 -60.62
C LYS A 5 29.00 24.20 -59.65
N LYS A 6 27.74 24.02 -59.27
CA LYS A 6 27.03 24.79 -58.23
C LYS A 6 27.35 24.23 -56.84
N ILE A 7 27.55 25.15 -55.90
CA ILE A 7 27.79 24.94 -54.46
C ILE A 7 26.43 24.82 -53.74
N LEU A 8 26.33 23.95 -52.73
CA LEU A 8 25.24 23.95 -51.76
C LEU A 8 25.80 24.27 -50.37
N VAL A 9 25.15 25.25 -49.72
CA VAL A 9 25.50 25.86 -48.43
C VAL A 9 24.94 25.02 -47.28
N THR A 10 25.71 24.84 -46.20
CA THR A 10 25.19 24.36 -44.91
C THR A 10 25.50 25.41 -43.85
N SER A 11 24.45 25.94 -43.22
CA SER A 11 24.51 27.00 -42.21
C SER A 11 24.88 26.45 -40.83
N LEU A 12 25.84 27.12 -40.19
CA LEU A 12 26.31 26.92 -38.82
C LEU A 12 25.44 27.77 -37.86
N ALA A 13 24.92 27.18 -36.78
CA ALA A 13 24.32 27.93 -35.68
C ALA A 13 24.94 27.49 -34.35
N THR A 14 25.73 28.39 -33.79
CA THR A 14 26.34 28.38 -32.45
C THR A 14 25.29 28.61 -31.36
N ALA A 15 25.35 27.84 -30.28
CA ALA A 15 24.64 28.12 -29.03
C ALA A 15 25.63 28.24 -27.86
N THR A 16 25.44 29.32 -27.11
CA THR A 16 26.30 29.93 -26.10
C THR A 16 26.26 29.18 -24.76
N LEU A 17 27.42 29.02 -24.12
CA LEU A 17 27.59 28.54 -22.75
C LEU A 17 27.12 29.59 -21.73
N GLY A 18 26.17 29.22 -20.86
CA GLY A 18 25.79 29.97 -19.67
C GLY A 18 26.17 29.19 -18.41
N LEU A 19 27.08 29.76 -17.64
CA LEU A 19 27.57 29.24 -16.36
C LEU A 19 26.77 29.92 -15.24
N ILE A 20 25.97 29.17 -14.47
CA ILE A 20 25.37 29.61 -13.21
C ILE A 20 25.57 28.47 -12.20
N ALA A 21 26.23 28.79 -11.08
CA ALA A 21 26.43 27.89 -9.95
C ALA A 21 25.51 28.30 -8.80
N LEU A 22 24.70 27.38 -8.25
CA LEU A 22 24.11 27.44 -6.91
C LEU A 22 23.76 26.02 -6.40
N SER A 23 24.37 25.64 -5.26
CA SER A 23 23.87 24.84 -4.12
C SER A 23 23.10 23.51 -4.26
N ASP A 24 23.68 22.47 -3.65
CA ASP A 24 23.15 21.45 -2.71
C ASP A 24 21.77 20.76 -2.86
N THR A 25 21.86 19.43 -2.79
CA THR A 25 20.93 18.44 -2.20
C THR A 25 19.48 18.34 -2.71
N THR A 26 19.12 17.19 -3.29
CA THR A 26 18.24 16.15 -2.68
C THR A 26 17.85 15.13 -3.76
N GLY A 27 17.96 13.86 -3.39
CA GLY A 27 17.65 12.73 -4.27
C GLY A 27 16.18 12.69 -4.67
N ASP A 28 15.95 12.33 -5.91
CA ASP A 28 14.65 12.07 -6.50
C ASP A 28 13.83 11.09 -5.64
N PHE A 29 12.69 11.57 -5.12
CA PHE A 29 11.62 10.73 -4.60
C PHE A 29 10.42 10.79 -5.55
N PRO A 30 9.78 9.66 -5.88
CA PRO A 30 8.74 9.63 -6.89
C PRO A 30 7.35 9.76 -6.29
N PHE A 31 6.99 10.87 -5.62
CA PHE A 31 5.58 11.08 -5.22
C PHE A 31 5.20 12.56 -5.23
N SER A 32 4.62 13.02 -6.35
CA SER A 32 3.80 14.23 -6.37
C SER A 32 2.36 13.85 -6.00
N ALA A 33 1.86 14.43 -4.91
CA ALA A 33 0.44 14.37 -4.58
C ALA A 33 -0.32 15.29 -5.54
N GLN A 34 -1.06 14.71 -6.50
CA GLN A 34 -2.06 15.46 -7.24
C GLN A 34 -3.20 15.84 -6.29
N HIS A 35 -3.27 17.12 -5.93
CA HIS A 35 -4.48 17.73 -5.41
C HIS A 35 -5.55 17.66 -6.52
N VAL A 36 -6.55 16.79 -6.34
CA VAL A 36 -7.79 16.85 -7.11
C VAL A 36 -8.74 17.77 -6.34
N SER A 37 -8.93 18.99 -6.83
CA SER A 37 -10.02 19.86 -6.37
C SER A 37 -11.34 19.33 -6.95
N ALA A 38 -12.28 19.00 -6.08
CA ALA A 38 -13.67 18.84 -6.46
C ALA A 38 -14.27 20.25 -6.63
N GLN A 39 -14.78 20.57 -7.82
CA GLN A 39 -15.66 21.72 -8.00
C GLN A 39 -17.03 21.36 -7.43
N GLU A 40 -17.36 21.93 -6.27
CA GLU A 40 -18.75 22.06 -5.83
C GLU A 40 -19.44 23.09 -6.74
N LYS A 41 -20.57 22.71 -7.33
CA LYS A 41 -21.50 23.63 -7.98
C LYS A 41 -22.79 23.67 -7.16
N ASP A 42 -23.11 24.88 -6.72
CA ASP A 42 -24.26 25.25 -5.90
C ASP A 42 -25.60 24.74 -6.44
N ALA A 43 -26.43 24.20 -5.54
CA ALA A 43 -27.86 24.00 -5.74
C ALA A 43 -28.62 25.06 -4.93
N SER A 44 -29.17 26.06 -5.61
CA SER A 44 -30.09 27.03 -5.02
C SER A 44 -31.52 26.47 -4.99
N LYS A 45 -32.20 26.69 -3.86
CA LYS A 45 -33.61 26.39 -3.62
C LYS A 45 -34.49 27.41 -4.35
N ASN A 46 -35.49 26.95 -5.09
CA ASN A 46 -36.84 27.53 -5.01
C ASN A 46 -37.86 26.62 -5.71
N GLY A 47 -38.92 26.27 -4.97
CA GLY A 47 -40.10 25.60 -5.50
C GLY A 47 -41.18 26.63 -5.84
N LYS A 48 -41.80 26.48 -7.02
CA LYS A 48 -43.20 26.85 -7.26
C LYS A 48 -43.75 26.09 -8.46
N VAL A 49 -44.89 25.48 -8.24
CA VAL A 49 -45.75 24.73 -9.17
C VAL A 49 -46.36 25.65 -10.22
N VAL A 50 -46.38 25.26 -11.50
CA VAL A 50 -47.47 25.52 -12.47
C VAL A 50 -47.47 24.40 -13.53
N LYS A 51 -48.66 23.85 -13.82
CA LYS A 51 -48.99 22.95 -14.93
C LYS A 51 -48.90 23.69 -16.26
N GLU A 52 -48.41 23.06 -17.33
CA GLU A 52 -49.10 23.12 -18.63
C GLU A 52 -48.63 22.05 -19.60
N ASN A 53 -49.56 21.75 -20.51
CA ASN A 53 -49.66 20.62 -21.39
C ASN A 53 -49.29 21.11 -22.79
N THR A 54 -48.37 20.48 -23.53
CA THR A 54 -48.40 20.56 -25.01
C THR A 54 -47.59 19.46 -25.70
N THR A 55 -48.34 18.71 -26.50
CA THR A 55 -47.94 17.90 -27.65
C THR A 55 -47.01 18.66 -28.60
N SER A 56 -46.00 17.98 -29.16
CA SER A 56 -45.58 18.14 -30.57
C SER A 56 -44.63 17.00 -30.99
N ALA A 57 -45.03 16.31 -32.05
CA ALA A 57 -44.23 15.34 -32.80
C ALA A 57 -43.40 16.07 -33.86
N SER A 58 -42.21 15.54 -34.22
CA SER A 58 -41.76 15.43 -35.61
C SER A 58 -40.46 14.61 -35.74
N ASN A 59 -40.58 13.49 -36.45
CA ASN A 59 -39.79 12.99 -37.59
C ASN A 59 -38.28 12.69 -37.56
N GLN A 60 -38.06 11.48 -38.12
CA GLN A 60 -37.02 11.03 -39.07
C GLN A 60 -35.61 10.83 -38.51
N ALA A 61 -35.14 9.58 -38.38
CA ALA A 61 -34.72 8.64 -39.44
C ALA A 61 -33.37 9.04 -40.04
N GLU A 62 -32.31 8.41 -39.55
CA GLU A 62 -31.10 8.23 -40.35
C GLU A 62 -30.52 6.83 -40.14
N LYS A 63 -30.29 6.19 -41.27
CA LYS A 63 -29.95 4.79 -41.48
C LYS A 63 -28.54 4.81 -42.07
N SER A 64 -27.53 4.53 -41.28
CA SER A 64 -26.14 4.44 -41.77
C SER A 64 -25.69 2.99 -41.78
N LYS A 65 -25.60 2.45 -43.00
CA LYS A 65 -24.87 1.22 -43.37
C LYS A 65 -23.40 1.58 -43.60
N THR A 66 -22.46 0.81 -43.05
CA THR A 66 -21.18 0.47 -43.69
C THR A 66 -20.56 -0.78 -43.01
N PRO A 67 -19.66 -1.53 -43.66
CA PRO A 67 -19.73 -2.98 -43.72
C PRO A 67 -18.57 -3.66 -42.98
N ALA A 68 -18.73 -4.98 -42.81
CA ALA A 68 -17.75 -5.91 -42.28
C ALA A 68 -16.40 -5.86 -43.02
N GLN A 69 -15.31 -5.96 -42.26
CA GLN A 69 -14.00 -6.44 -42.72
C GLN A 69 -13.67 -7.76 -42.02
N ASN A 70 -13.15 -8.70 -42.83
CA ASN A 70 -12.78 -10.08 -42.47
C ASN A 70 -11.57 -10.15 -41.52
N PRO A 71 -11.37 -11.30 -40.84
CA PRO A 71 -10.39 -11.45 -39.75
C PRO A 71 -9.01 -11.85 -40.27
N ALA A 72 -7.96 -11.30 -39.65
CA ALA A 72 -6.58 -11.70 -39.88
C ALA A 72 -5.98 -12.40 -38.63
N GLU A 73 -5.54 -13.63 -38.87
CA GLU A 73 -4.35 -14.31 -38.35
C GLU A 73 -4.09 -14.42 -36.84
N LYS A 74 -4.27 -15.68 -36.41
CA LYS A 74 -3.69 -16.37 -35.25
C LYS A 74 -2.15 -16.32 -35.24
N PRO A 75 -1.54 -16.10 -34.07
CA PRO A 75 -0.26 -16.74 -33.73
C PRO A 75 -0.47 -17.92 -32.77
N LYS A 76 0.24 -19.01 -33.06
CA LYS A 76 0.33 -20.24 -32.25
C LYS A 76 1.17 -19.98 -31.00
N THR A 77 0.68 -20.35 -29.82
CA THR A 77 1.49 -20.54 -28.60
C THR A 77 1.91 -22.02 -28.50
N PRO A 78 3.18 -22.34 -28.14
CA PRO A 78 3.58 -23.71 -27.87
C PRO A 78 3.02 -24.20 -26.53
N ALA A 79 2.57 -25.45 -26.51
CA ALA A 79 2.16 -26.17 -25.32
C ALA A 79 3.37 -26.50 -24.43
N GLN A 80 3.21 -26.39 -23.10
CA GLN A 80 4.05 -27.13 -22.15
C GLN A 80 3.30 -27.48 -20.86
N ASN A 81 3.15 -28.79 -20.69
CA ASN A 81 3.18 -29.62 -19.48
C ASN A 81 2.25 -29.36 -18.28
N SER A 82 1.35 -30.33 -18.14
CA SER A 82 0.78 -30.85 -16.90
C SER A 82 1.86 -31.38 -15.93
N ALA A 83 1.85 -30.92 -14.68
CA ALA A 83 2.39 -31.51 -13.44
C ALA A 83 2.24 -30.43 -12.34
N GLU A 84 1.92 -30.63 -11.08
CA GLU A 84 1.67 -31.76 -10.19
C GLU A 84 1.01 -31.12 -8.94
N LYS A 85 0.13 -31.85 -8.25
CA LYS A 85 -0.58 -31.40 -7.05
C LYS A 85 0.37 -31.26 -5.86
N PRO A 86 0.36 -30.17 -5.08
CA PRO A 86 0.87 -30.20 -3.71
C PRO A 86 -0.26 -30.47 -2.71
N LYS A 87 -0.04 -31.49 -1.88
CA LYS A 87 -0.84 -31.84 -0.71
C LYS A 87 -0.76 -30.74 0.35
N THR A 88 -1.89 -30.43 0.95
CA THR A 88 -2.03 -29.64 2.18
C THR A 88 -1.51 -30.45 3.38
N PRO A 89 -0.70 -29.88 4.28
CA PRO A 89 -0.64 -30.34 5.66
C PRO A 89 -1.47 -29.42 6.55
N ALA A 90 -2.43 -30.01 7.26
CA ALA A 90 -3.17 -29.38 8.34
C ALA A 90 -2.23 -28.97 9.49
N GLN A 91 -2.41 -27.77 10.04
CA GLN A 91 -1.81 -27.38 11.32
C GLN A 91 -2.90 -27.00 12.34
N LYS A 92 -2.86 -27.73 13.45
CA LYS A 92 -3.58 -27.54 14.73
C LYS A 92 -2.91 -26.37 15.52
N PRO A 93 -3.63 -25.64 16.40
CA PRO A 93 -3.22 -24.28 16.80
C PRO A 93 -2.06 -24.27 17.79
N ALA A 94 -1.12 -23.36 17.58
CA ALA A 94 0.03 -23.12 18.45
C ALA A 94 -0.12 -21.84 19.28
N GLU A 95 0.45 -21.93 20.47
CA GLU A 95 0.30 -21.06 21.63
C GLU A 95 0.90 -19.64 21.49
N LYS A 96 0.42 -18.76 22.35
CA LYS A 96 0.81 -17.36 22.60
C LYS A 96 2.34 -17.14 22.64
N PRO A 97 2.90 -16.13 21.94
CA PRO A 97 4.33 -15.84 22.04
C PRO A 97 4.68 -15.20 23.38
N LYS A 98 5.65 -15.82 24.09
CA LYS A 98 6.40 -15.21 25.20
C LYS A 98 7.55 -14.37 24.63
N THR A 99 7.77 -13.21 25.22
CA THR A 99 8.89 -12.29 25.00
C THR A 99 10.25 -12.99 25.19
N PRO A 100 11.22 -12.89 24.26
CA PRO A 100 12.58 -13.35 24.53
C PRO A 100 13.33 -12.33 25.40
N ALA A 101 13.78 -12.78 26.58
CA ALA A 101 14.76 -12.08 27.39
C ALA A 101 16.13 -12.12 26.70
N GLN A 102 16.77 -10.96 26.56
CA GLN A 102 18.15 -10.86 26.05
C GLN A 102 19.15 -11.21 27.15
N LYS A 103 20.07 -12.13 26.84
CA LYS A 103 21.25 -12.50 27.63
C LYS A 103 22.40 -11.51 27.30
N PRO A 104 23.30 -11.16 28.25
CA PRO A 104 24.29 -10.10 28.04
C PRO A 104 25.41 -10.51 27.08
N ALA A 105 25.83 -9.57 26.24
CA ALA A 105 26.93 -9.73 25.29
C ALA A 105 28.31 -9.69 25.96
N GLU A 106 29.21 -10.51 25.43
CA GLU A 106 30.60 -10.69 25.87
C GLU A 106 31.50 -9.48 25.59
N LYS A 107 32.47 -9.30 26.49
CA LYS A 107 33.45 -8.21 26.57
C LYS A 107 34.62 -8.44 25.58
N PRO A 108 35.12 -7.42 24.85
CA PRO A 108 36.37 -7.55 24.11
C PRO A 108 37.58 -7.63 25.05
N LYS A 109 38.48 -8.57 24.76
CA LYS A 109 39.78 -8.76 25.42
C LYS A 109 40.84 -7.83 24.80
N THR A 110 41.55 -7.07 25.63
CA THR A 110 42.85 -6.47 25.29
C THR A 110 43.97 -7.37 25.84
N PRO A 111 45.09 -7.61 25.12
CA PRO A 111 46.17 -8.47 25.60
C PRO A 111 46.96 -7.83 26.76
N ALA A 112 47.35 -8.68 27.70
CA ALA A 112 48.15 -8.35 28.87
C ALA A 112 49.65 -8.20 28.55
N GLN A 113 50.32 -7.29 29.26
CA GLN A 113 51.76 -7.33 29.53
C GLN A 113 51.99 -7.25 31.04
N LYS A 114 52.92 -8.07 31.55
CA LYS A 114 53.44 -8.16 32.93
C LYS A 114 54.94 -8.53 32.80
N PRO A 115 55.79 -8.44 33.85
CA PRO A 115 56.34 -7.25 34.52
C PRO A 115 57.88 -7.29 34.65
N ALA A 116 58.50 -6.14 34.97
CA ALA A 116 59.74 -5.90 35.77
C ALA A 116 60.20 -4.46 35.42
N GLU A 117 60.79 -3.61 36.26
CA GLU A 117 61.71 -3.81 37.37
C GLU A 117 61.79 -2.49 38.18
N LYS A 118 62.11 -2.58 39.48
CA LYS A 118 62.38 -1.42 40.37
C LYS A 118 63.84 -0.98 40.17
N PRO A 119 64.19 0.32 40.30
CA PRO A 119 65.05 0.63 41.44
C PRO A 119 64.80 1.98 42.15
N LYS A 120 65.10 1.90 43.44
CA LYS A 120 65.62 2.87 44.43
C LYS A 120 65.06 4.30 44.57
N ASN A 121 64.59 4.47 45.80
CA ASN A 121 64.46 5.67 46.61
C ASN A 121 65.73 6.53 46.68
N THR A 122 65.57 7.84 46.44
CA THR A 122 66.33 8.92 47.08
C THR A 122 65.40 10.12 47.23
N SER A 123 65.01 10.45 48.47
CA SER A 123 64.52 11.79 48.81
C SER A 123 65.63 12.82 48.59
N PRO A 124 65.27 14.08 48.30
CA PRO A 124 65.42 15.05 49.38
C PRO A 124 64.27 16.05 49.51
N LYS A 125 64.00 16.34 50.79
CA LYS A 125 63.53 17.58 51.43
C LYS A 125 62.31 18.34 50.87
N GLU A 126 61.36 18.47 51.79
CA GLU A 126 60.30 19.47 51.85
C GLU A 126 60.77 20.86 51.42
N ASP A 127 59.96 21.50 50.57
CA ASP A 127 59.70 22.92 50.69
C ASP A 127 58.19 23.11 50.94
N LYS A 128 57.87 23.54 52.16
CA LYS A 128 56.52 23.81 52.65
C LYS A 128 56.08 25.18 52.15
N SER A 129 55.27 25.19 51.10
CA SER A 129 54.26 26.23 50.87
C SER A 129 53.18 25.68 49.94
N LYS A 130 52.25 24.90 50.50
CA LYS A 130 51.09 24.42 49.76
C LYS A 130 49.83 24.95 50.44
N SER A 131 49.41 26.13 49.99
CA SER A 131 48.03 26.61 50.18
C SER A 131 47.08 25.49 49.77
N THR A 132 46.30 24.98 50.73
CA THR A 132 45.26 23.97 50.52
C THR A 132 44.07 24.61 49.80
N ALA A 133 44.23 24.90 48.51
CA ALA A 133 43.15 25.43 47.71
C ALA A 133 42.16 24.29 47.40
N GLN A 134 40.99 24.34 48.03
CA GLN A 134 39.95 23.31 47.93
C GLN A 134 39.26 23.36 46.56
N SER A 135 39.04 22.20 45.92
CA SER A 135 38.28 22.11 44.68
C SER A 135 36.77 22.19 44.95
N GLY A 136 36.02 22.88 44.09
CA GLY A 136 34.59 23.02 44.26
C GLY A 136 33.92 24.06 43.36
N TRP A 137 32.61 24.16 43.51
CA TRP A 137 31.78 25.15 42.81
C TRP A 137 31.77 26.48 43.56
N VAL A 138 31.92 27.57 42.80
CA VAL A 138 31.70 28.93 43.27
C VAL A 138 30.81 29.62 42.22
N GLY A 139 29.53 29.80 42.57
CA GLY A 139 28.52 30.24 41.60
C GLY A 139 28.39 29.24 40.45
N SER A 140 28.48 29.73 39.20
CA SER A 140 28.44 28.89 37.99
C SER A 140 29.80 28.37 37.52
N SER A 141 30.86 28.63 38.28
CA SER A 141 32.24 28.26 37.93
C SER A 141 32.76 27.14 38.82
N TYR A 142 33.63 26.29 38.26
CA TYR A 142 34.32 25.24 39.01
C TYR A 142 35.80 25.57 39.16
N TYR A 143 36.34 25.38 40.35
CA TYR A 143 37.75 25.55 40.65
C TYR A 143 38.38 24.21 41.01
N GLU A 144 39.48 23.88 40.37
CA GLU A 144 40.29 22.68 40.62
C GLU A 144 41.61 23.13 41.25
N ASN A 145 41.85 22.78 42.52
CA ASN A 145 43.00 23.24 43.31
C ASN A 145 43.16 24.78 43.28
N GLY A 146 42.07 25.53 43.41
CA GLY A 146 42.06 27.00 43.38
C GLY A 146 42.17 27.63 41.99
N THR A 147 42.35 26.85 40.93
CA THR A 147 42.42 27.36 39.55
C THR A 147 41.07 27.23 38.87
N LYS A 148 40.59 28.30 38.24
CA LYS A 148 39.31 28.30 37.52
C LYS A 148 39.40 27.37 36.30
N VAL A 149 38.48 26.42 36.19
CA VAL A 149 38.41 25.50 35.06
C VAL A 149 37.67 26.15 33.89
N THR A 150 38.25 26.05 32.70
CA THR A 150 37.68 26.56 31.44
C THR A 150 37.78 25.50 30.34
N ASN A 151 36.85 25.52 29.37
CA ASN A 151 36.78 24.62 28.20
C ASN A 151 36.96 23.13 28.53
N LYS A 152 36.37 22.65 29.64
CA LYS A 152 36.62 21.31 30.16
C LYS A 152 35.36 20.69 30.76
N TRP A 153 35.25 19.38 30.60
CA TRP A 153 34.24 18.56 31.29
C TRP A 153 34.66 18.28 32.73
N ILE A 154 33.75 18.48 33.67
CA ILE A 154 33.93 18.18 35.08
C ILE A 154 32.83 17.21 35.53
N PHE A 155 33.24 16.16 36.24
CA PHE A 155 32.32 15.26 36.91
C PHE A 155 32.15 15.68 38.37
N ASP A 156 30.93 16.06 38.74
CA ASP A 156 30.58 16.35 40.11
C ASP A 156 30.04 15.09 40.79
N LYS A 157 30.78 14.58 41.78
CA LYS A 157 30.41 13.39 42.56
C LYS A 157 29.14 13.59 43.40
N LYS A 158 28.87 14.81 43.89
CA LYS A 158 27.69 15.11 44.70
C LYS A 158 26.43 15.14 43.83
N ALA A 159 26.53 15.76 42.65
CA ALA A 159 25.43 15.79 41.69
C ALA A 159 25.32 14.48 40.88
N ASN A 160 26.34 13.62 40.94
CA ASN A 160 26.51 12.42 40.11
C ASN A 160 26.30 12.69 38.62
N SER A 161 26.86 13.80 38.13
CA SER A 161 26.63 14.29 36.77
C SER A 161 27.85 15.01 36.21
N TYR A 162 27.94 15.02 34.88
CA TYR A 162 28.89 15.84 34.14
C TYR A 162 28.35 17.24 33.91
N PHE A 163 29.26 18.20 33.90
CA PHE A 163 29.08 19.61 33.55
C PHE A 163 30.17 19.99 32.54
N TYR A 164 29.89 20.94 31.66
CA TYR A 164 30.90 21.51 30.76
C TYR A 164 31.12 22.99 31.06
N LEU A 165 32.37 23.38 31.32
CA LEU A 165 32.76 24.75 31.58
C LEU A 165 33.19 25.40 30.25
N ASN A 166 32.61 26.55 29.91
CA ASN A 166 32.96 27.29 28.70
C ASN A 166 34.30 28.05 28.83
N ALA A 167 34.65 28.85 27.82
CA ALA A 167 35.88 29.63 27.82
C ALA A 167 35.96 30.67 28.95
N SER A 168 34.81 31.17 29.41
CA SER A 168 34.72 32.06 30.58
C SER A 168 34.77 31.31 31.92
N GLY A 169 34.77 29.99 31.90
CA GLY A 169 34.78 29.11 33.06
C GLY A 169 33.44 28.98 33.77
N ASN A 170 32.33 29.31 33.11
CA ASN A 170 30.98 29.10 33.61
C ASN A 170 30.40 27.81 32.99
N TYR A 171 29.56 27.08 33.73
CA TYR A 171 28.91 25.90 33.18
C TYR A 171 27.93 26.28 32.06
N VAL A 172 27.88 25.45 31.02
CA VAL A 172 26.94 25.58 29.90
C VAL A 172 25.57 25.02 30.30
N GLN A 173 24.50 25.67 29.84
CA GLN A 173 23.13 25.29 30.12
C GLN A 173 22.23 25.50 28.90
N ASN A 174 21.19 24.66 28.76
CA ASN A 174 20.25 24.63 27.65
C ASN A 174 20.91 24.63 26.26
N ALA A 175 22.06 23.97 26.14
CA ALA A 175 22.86 24.02 24.93
C ALA A 175 23.62 22.73 24.69
N TRP A 176 23.95 22.50 23.42
CA TRP A 176 24.74 21.37 22.98
C TRP A 176 26.23 21.66 23.12
N VAL A 177 26.98 20.64 23.57
CA VAL A 177 28.44 20.60 23.53
C VAL A 177 28.82 19.31 22.82
N GLY A 178 29.17 19.41 21.54
CA GLY A 178 29.33 18.22 20.68
C GLY A 178 28.04 17.42 20.60
N ASN A 179 28.08 16.14 20.98
CA ASN A 179 26.91 15.24 20.95
C ASN A 179 26.09 15.22 22.24
N TYR A 180 26.44 16.06 23.22
CA TYR A 180 25.86 16.05 24.56
C TYR A 180 25.04 17.31 24.78
N TYR A 181 23.92 17.18 25.51
CA TYR A 181 23.07 18.32 25.87
C TYR A 181 23.22 18.65 27.36
N LEU A 182 23.46 19.93 27.68
CA LEU A 182 23.49 20.42 29.06
C LEU A 182 22.15 21.06 29.36
N LYS A 183 21.48 20.60 30.43
CA LYS A 183 20.14 21.04 30.85
C LYS A 183 20.19 22.43 31.50
N SER A 184 19.03 22.92 31.93
CA SER A 184 18.90 24.22 32.59
C SER A 184 19.68 24.33 33.91
N ASP A 185 19.91 23.21 34.59
CA ASP A 185 20.73 23.14 35.81
C ASP A 185 22.21 22.86 35.53
N GLY A 186 22.63 22.91 34.26
CA GLY A 186 24.00 22.65 33.81
C GLY A 186 24.39 21.17 33.77
N LYS A 187 23.54 20.25 34.24
CA LYS A 187 23.82 18.81 34.20
C LYS A 187 23.70 18.29 32.78
N MET A 188 24.61 17.40 32.40
CA MET A 188 24.52 16.64 31.16
C MET A 188 23.30 15.71 31.20
N ALA A 189 22.46 15.80 30.17
CA ALA A 189 21.31 14.94 30.01
C ALA A 189 21.74 13.48 29.71
N LYS A 190 21.04 12.51 30.29
CA LYS A 190 21.38 11.09 30.18
C LYS A 190 20.14 10.21 30.32
N SER A 191 19.98 9.25 29.41
CA SER A 191 18.83 8.32 29.37
C SER A 191 17.46 9.02 29.38
N GLU A 192 17.37 10.21 28.78
CA GLU A 192 16.19 11.06 28.85
C GLU A 192 15.90 11.77 27.53
N TRP A 193 14.64 12.15 27.35
CA TRP A 193 14.20 12.99 26.23
C TRP A 193 14.40 14.46 26.57
N ILE A 194 14.95 15.23 25.63
CA ILE A 194 15.04 16.69 25.70
C ILE A 194 14.31 17.31 24.52
N TYR A 195 13.65 18.43 24.77
CA TYR A 195 13.10 19.28 23.70
C TYR A 195 14.01 20.49 23.53
N ASP A 196 14.60 20.62 22.35
CA ASP A 196 15.37 21.82 22.01
C ASP A 196 14.50 22.80 21.23
N LYS A 197 14.20 23.94 21.86
CA LYS A 197 13.41 25.01 21.27
C LYS A 197 14.07 25.63 20.04
N ASN A 198 15.39 25.67 19.97
CA ASN A 198 16.12 26.26 18.86
C ASN A 198 15.96 25.44 17.58
N TYR A 199 15.86 24.11 17.74
CA TYR A 199 15.64 23.18 16.62
C TYR A 199 14.19 22.76 16.44
N GLY A 200 13.30 23.15 17.36
CA GLY A 200 11.89 22.78 17.36
C GLY A 200 11.65 21.26 17.39
N SER A 201 12.55 20.50 18.05
CA SER A 201 12.51 19.04 18.00
C SER A 201 12.93 18.37 19.30
N TYR A 202 12.49 17.12 19.43
CA TYR A 202 12.90 16.22 20.50
C TYR A 202 14.15 15.44 20.11
N TYR A 203 15.02 15.25 21.08
CA TYR A 203 16.18 14.36 21.01
C TYR A 203 16.16 13.42 22.21
N TYR A 204 16.78 12.26 22.06
CA TYR A 204 16.97 11.33 23.18
C TYR A 204 18.46 11.20 23.49
N LEU A 205 18.87 11.42 24.73
CA LEU A 205 20.23 11.16 25.16
C LEU A 205 20.33 9.74 25.70
N THR A 206 21.31 9.00 25.18
CA THR A 206 21.59 7.61 25.55
C THR A 206 22.10 7.49 26.99
N ALA A 207 22.33 6.25 27.43
CA ALA A 207 23.00 5.96 28.71
C ALA A 207 24.47 6.38 28.72
N GLU A 208 25.03 6.82 27.61
CA GLU A 208 26.36 7.39 27.50
C GLU A 208 26.31 8.93 27.48
N GLY A 209 25.10 9.51 27.38
CA GLY A 209 24.85 10.95 27.34
C GLY A 209 24.85 11.55 25.94
N SER A 210 25.39 10.85 24.93
CA SER A 210 25.31 11.31 23.55
C SER A 210 23.90 11.14 22.99
N TYR A 211 23.48 12.02 22.07
CA TYR A 211 22.17 11.87 21.43
C TYR A 211 22.09 10.62 20.55
N ALA A 212 20.94 9.94 20.58
CA ALA A 212 20.62 8.81 19.73
C ALA A 212 20.31 9.30 18.30
N ARG A 213 20.72 8.52 17.29
CA ARG A 213 20.49 8.79 15.87
C ARG A 213 20.43 7.49 15.09
N ASN A 214 19.66 7.48 13.99
CA ASN A 214 19.37 6.30 13.17
C ASN A 214 18.91 5.10 14.02
N ALA A 215 18.11 5.36 15.05
CA ALA A 215 17.78 4.37 16.06
C ALA A 215 16.37 4.55 16.60
N TRP A 216 15.77 3.44 16.99
CA TRP A 216 14.51 3.40 17.70
C TRP A 216 14.72 3.58 19.20
N VAL A 217 13.88 4.42 19.81
CA VAL A 217 13.75 4.57 21.25
C VAL A 217 12.28 4.39 21.60
N GLY A 218 11.92 3.19 22.08
CA GLY A 218 10.53 2.80 22.24
C GLY A 218 9.77 2.85 20.91
N ASN A 219 8.70 3.64 20.85
CA ASN A 219 7.87 3.79 19.65
C ASN A 219 8.33 4.93 18.72
N TYR A 220 9.45 5.58 19.02
CA TYR A 220 9.92 6.77 18.32
C TYR A 220 11.21 6.47 17.56
N TYR A 221 11.37 7.09 16.41
CA TYR A 221 12.61 6.98 15.63
C TYR A 221 13.39 8.30 15.66
N LEU A 222 14.69 8.21 15.91
CA LEU A 222 15.62 9.34 15.83
C LEU A 222 16.35 9.27 14.49
N LYS A 223 16.27 10.35 13.72
CA LYS A 223 16.88 10.48 12.39
C LYS A 223 18.40 10.60 12.48
N SER A 224 19.07 10.74 11.34
CA SER A 224 20.53 10.86 11.26
C SER A 224 21.08 12.08 11.99
N ASP A 225 20.31 13.17 12.04
CA ASP A 225 20.60 14.39 12.77
C ASP A 225 20.20 14.34 14.26
N GLY A 226 19.71 13.18 14.73
CA GLY A 226 19.26 12.98 16.11
C GLY A 226 17.87 13.52 16.42
N LYS A 227 17.22 14.22 15.49
CA LYS A 227 15.85 14.71 15.68
C LYS A 227 14.87 13.55 15.65
N ARG A 228 13.87 13.60 16.54
CA ARG A 228 12.74 12.67 16.51
C ARG A 228 11.91 12.89 15.24
N ALA A 229 11.70 11.83 14.49
CA ALA A 229 10.83 11.85 13.32
C ALA A 229 9.36 12.09 13.70
N LYS A 230 8.63 12.82 12.85
CA LYS A 230 7.21 13.16 13.07
C LYS A 230 6.54 13.55 11.74
N ASN A 231 5.32 13.08 11.51
CA ASN A 231 4.54 13.34 10.30
C ASN A 231 5.29 12.99 9.01
N GLU A 232 6.07 11.92 9.02
CA GLU A 232 6.94 11.58 7.91
C GLU A 232 7.09 10.07 7.74
N TRP A 233 7.30 9.68 6.48
CA TRP A 233 7.71 8.34 6.11
C TRP A 233 9.23 8.24 6.20
N PHE A 234 9.72 7.07 6.60
CA PHE A 234 11.13 6.75 6.47
C PHE A 234 11.32 5.26 6.19
N TYR A 235 12.45 4.94 5.57
CA TYR A 235 12.87 3.57 5.32
C TYR A 235 13.92 3.15 6.35
N ASP A 236 13.66 2.05 7.05
CA ASP A 236 14.64 1.45 7.96
C ASP A 236 15.36 0.30 7.26
N ASN A 237 16.64 0.52 6.96
CA ASN A 237 17.48 -0.48 6.29
C ASN A 237 17.66 -1.75 7.13
N ASN A 238 17.62 -1.67 8.46
CA ASN A 238 17.80 -2.83 9.31
C ASN A 238 16.61 -3.79 9.22
N TYR A 239 15.41 -3.24 9.01
CA TYR A 239 14.17 -4.01 8.90
C TYR A 239 13.70 -4.23 7.46
N GLY A 240 14.33 -3.55 6.50
CA GLY A 240 13.97 -3.61 5.07
C GLY A 240 12.55 -3.12 4.80
N SER A 241 12.07 -2.11 5.53
CA SER A 241 10.68 -1.68 5.48
C SER A 241 10.51 -0.18 5.66
N TYR A 242 9.43 0.34 5.07
CA TYR A 242 8.92 1.67 5.38
C TYR A 242 8.13 1.66 6.68
N TYR A 243 8.22 2.79 7.39
CA TYR A 243 7.47 3.14 8.57
C TYR A 243 6.96 4.57 8.43
N TYR A 244 5.87 4.88 9.13
CA TYR A 244 5.35 6.25 9.22
C TYR A 244 5.30 6.69 10.69
N LEU A 245 5.84 7.87 11.00
CA LEU A 245 5.69 8.47 12.33
C LEU A 245 4.53 9.45 12.30
N THR A 246 3.62 9.30 13.27
CA THR A 246 2.43 10.14 13.42
C THR A 246 2.80 11.57 13.85
N GLY A 247 1.79 12.43 13.99
CA GLY A 247 1.94 13.77 14.56
C GLY A 247 2.41 13.78 16.01
N GLU A 248 2.28 12.66 16.71
CA GLU A 248 2.81 12.49 18.07
C GLU A 248 4.28 12.03 18.05
N GLY A 249 4.77 11.59 16.89
CA GLY A 249 6.12 11.05 16.67
C GLY A 249 6.23 9.55 16.87
N SER A 250 5.19 8.90 17.41
CA SER A 250 5.13 7.44 17.52
C SER A 250 4.88 6.81 16.15
N TYR A 251 5.38 5.60 15.92
CA TYR A 251 5.12 4.90 14.66
C TYR A 251 3.64 4.50 14.55
N ALA A 252 3.07 4.68 13.36
CA ALA A 252 1.73 4.23 13.03
C ALA A 252 1.68 2.70 12.92
N ARG A 253 0.61 2.10 13.43
CA ARG A 253 0.41 0.64 13.39
C ARG A 253 -1.07 0.27 13.37
N ASN A 254 -1.40 -0.85 12.75
CA ASN A 254 -2.76 -1.33 12.51
C ASN A 254 -3.68 -0.24 11.92
N THR A 255 -3.15 0.60 11.03
CA THR A 255 -3.87 1.76 10.53
C THR A 255 -3.46 2.09 9.11
N TRP A 256 -4.37 2.75 8.40
CA TRP A 256 -4.11 3.34 7.10
C TRP A 256 -3.41 4.69 7.25
N VAL A 257 -2.48 4.97 6.34
CA VAL A 257 -1.88 6.28 6.11
C VAL A 257 -1.95 6.53 4.61
N GLY A 258 -2.94 7.32 4.19
CA GLY A 258 -3.28 7.46 2.77
C GLY A 258 -3.68 6.11 2.17
N ASN A 259 -2.99 5.67 1.12
CA ASN A 259 -3.27 4.41 0.42
C ASN A 259 -2.49 3.21 0.99
N TYR A 260 -1.73 3.40 2.06
CA TYR A 260 -0.82 2.40 2.62
C TYR A 260 -1.33 1.91 3.97
N TYR A 261 -1.10 0.64 4.27
CA TYR A 261 -1.44 0.06 5.56
C TYR A 261 -0.18 -0.23 6.38
N LEU A 262 -0.15 0.25 7.63
CA LEU A 262 0.91 -0.06 8.59
C LEU A 262 0.45 -1.21 9.47
N LYS A 263 1.19 -2.31 9.49
CA LYS A 263 0.89 -3.53 10.25
C LYS A 263 1.09 -3.32 11.75
N SER A 264 0.86 -4.37 12.54
CA SER A 264 0.98 -4.31 14.01
C SER A 264 2.37 -3.96 14.51
N ASP A 265 3.41 -4.34 13.76
CA ASP A 265 4.81 -4.04 14.01
C ASP A 265 5.24 -2.68 13.43
N GLY A 266 4.31 -1.93 12.83
CA GLY A 266 4.58 -0.63 12.21
C GLY A 266 5.14 -0.69 10.80
N LYS A 267 5.43 -1.88 10.27
CA LYS A 267 5.91 -2.04 8.90
C LYS A 267 4.80 -1.77 7.91
N MET A 268 5.10 -1.05 6.84
CA MET A 268 4.20 -0.94 5.70
C MET A 268 3.97 -2.30 5.06
N ALA A 269 2.70 -2.68 4.90
CA ALA A 269 2.33 -3.87 4.17
C ALA A 269 2.65 -3.72 2.68
N LYS A 270 3.17 -4.79 2.06
CA LYS A 270 3.60 -4.78 0.65
C LYS A 270 3.49 -6.17 0.05
N ALA A 271 2.89 -6.26 -1.14
CA ALA A 271 2.65 -7.51 -1.87
C ALA A 271 1.96 -8.59 -1.01
N GLU A 272 0.98 -8.18 -0.21
CA GLU A 272 0.33 -9.07 0.76
C GLU A 272 -1.15 -8.71 0.98
N TRP A 273 -1.92 -9.70 1.43
CA TRP A 273 -3.29 -9.50 1.89
C TRP A 273 -3.29 -9.05 3.35
N ILE A 274 -4.12 -8.06 3.66
CA ILE A 274 -4.42 -7.67 5.04
C ILE A 274 -5.92 -7.82 5.30
N TYR A 275 -6.26 -8.10 6.54
CA TYR A 275 -7.64 -8.03 7.03
C TYR A 275 -7.76 -6.84 7.96
N ASP A 276 -8.58 -5.85 7.58
CA ASP A 276 -8.89 -4.73 8.45
C ASP A 276 -10.18 -5.03 9.22
N LYS A 277 -10.03 -5.22 10.53
CA LYS A 277 -11.14 -5.49 11.45
C LYS A 277 -12.13 -4.32 11.52
N ASN A 278 -11.66 -3.08 11.36
CA ASN A 278 -12.52 -1.90 11.44
C ASN A 278 -13.49 -1.84 10.26
N TYR A 279 -13.07 -2.33 9.09
CA TYR A 279 -13.90 -2.39 7.89
C TYR A 279 -14.53 -3.77 7.64
N GLY A 280 -14.15 -4.79 8.41
CA GLY A 280 -14.63 -6.16 8.24
C GLY A 280 -14.27 -6.76 6.87
N SER A 281 -13.16 -6.34 6.28
CA SER A 281 -12.83 -6.67 4.89
C SER A 281 -11.35 -6.97 4.69
N TYR A 282 -11.09 -7.80 3.68
CA TYR A 282 -9.75 -7.99 3.13
C TYR A 282 -9.41 -6.88 2.14
N TYR A 283 -8.13 -6.53 2.10
CA TYR A 283 -7.49 -5.65 1.14
C TYR A 283 -6.20 -6.30 0.68
N TYR A 284 -5.75 -5.95 -0.52
CA TYR A 284 -4.44 -6.38 -1.02
C TYR A 284 -3.55 -5.17 -1.23
N LEU A 285 -2.36 -5.16 -0.63
CA LEU A 285 -1.35 -4.13 -0.88
C LEU A 285 -0.44 -4.59 -2.01
N THR A 286 -0.24 -3.73 -3.00
CA THR A 286 0.58 -4.04 -4.18
C THR A 286 2.07 -4.09 -3.83
N ALA A 287 2.91 -4.42 -4.80
CA ALA A 287 4.37 -4.39 -4.63
C ALA A 287 4.90 -2.97 -4.34
N GLU A 288 4.12 -1.94 -4.66
CA GLU A 288 4.40 -0.54 -4.34
C GLU A 288 3.87 -0.15 -2.95
N GLY A 289 3.11 -1.03 -2.29
CA GLY A 289 2.55 -0.86 -0.95
C GLY A 289 1.16 -0.22 -0.91
N SER A 290 0.72 0.44 -1.98
CA SER A 290 -0.64 0.99 -2.08
C SER A 290 -1.69 -0.12 -2.16
N TYR A 291 -2.90 0.09 -1.64
CA TYR A 291 -3.96 -0.90 -1.82
C TYR A 291 -4.44 -1.00 -3.28
N ALA A 292 -4.67 -2.22 -3.74
CA ALA A 292 -5.25 -2.53 -5.03
C ALA A 292 -6.75 -2.17 -5.04
N ARG A 293 -7.22 -1.60 -6.16
CA ARG A 293 -8.63 -1.25 -6.39
C ARG A 293 -9.00 -1.38 -7.86
N ASN A 294 -10.28 -1.66 -8.12
CA ASN A 294 -10.84 -1.90 -9.45
C ASN A 294 -10.07 -2.94 -10.29
N LYS A 295 -9.56 -4.00 -9.63
CA LYS A 295 -8.73 -5.01 -10.31
C LYS A 295 -8.83 -6.37 -9.65
N TRP A 296 -8.49 -7.39 -10.44
CA TRP A 296 -8.29 -8.75 -9.96
C TRP A 296 -6.89 -8.90 -9.33
N VAL A 297 -6.83 -9.66 -8.24
CA VAL A 297 -5.62 -10.21 -7.64
C VAL A 297 -5.85 -11.70 -7.45
N GLY A 298 -5.25 -12.52 -8.31
CA GLY A 298 -5.61 -13.93 -8.44
C GLY A 298 -7.07 -14.08 -8.82
N ASN A 299 -7.83 -14.85 -8.02
CA ASN A 299 -9.27 -15.08 -8.24
C ASN A 299 -10.16 -14.12 -7.45
N TYR A 300 -9.61 -13.07 -6.85
CA TYR A 300 -10.34 -12.13 -5.99
C TYR A 300 -10.39 -10.75 -6.63
N TYR A 301 -11.54 -10.09 -6.58
CA TYR A 301 -11.69 -8.75 -7.10
C TYR A 301 -11.66 -7.72 -5.98
N LEU A 302 -10.83 -6.68 -6.15
CA LEU A 302 -10.77 -5.54 -5.24
C LEU A 302 -11.61 -4.41 -5.85
N LYS A 303 -12.61 -3.95 -5.09
CA LYS A 303 -13.54 -2.90 -5.49
C LYS A 303 -12.88 -1.52 -5.52
N SER A 304 -13.65 -0.49 -5.86
CA SER A 304 -13.16 0.89 -5.96
C SER A 304 -12.61 1.45 -4.65
N ASP A 305 -13.16 1.00 -3.53
CA ASP A 305 -12.72 1.31 -2.16
C ASP A 305 -11.60 0.38 -1.65
N GLY A 306 -11.11 -0.52 -2.51
CA GLY A 306 -10.05 -1.48 -2.19
C GLY A 306 -10.51 -2.72 -1.43
N LYS A 307 -11.78 -2.81 -1.04
CA LYS A 307 -12.31 -3.99 -0.37
C LYS A 307 -12.43 -5.16 -1.32
N MET A 308 -12.08 -6.35 -0.84
CA MET A 308 -12.35 -7.60 -1.54
C MET A 308 -13.87 -7.83 -1.67
N ALA A 309 -14.34 -8.03 -2.89
CA ALA A 309 -15.74 -8.34 -3.18
C ALA A 309 -16.12 -9.75 -2.68
N LYS A 310 -17.39 -9.92 -2.28
CA LYS A 310 -17.96 -11.22 -1.86
C LYS A 310 -19.43 -11.31 -2.25
N ASN A 311 -19.83 -12.45 -2.81
CA ASN A 311 -21.20 -12.79 -3.17
C ASN A 311 -21.89 -11.70 -4.04
N GLU A 312 -21.16 -11.19 -5.03
CA GLU A 312 -21.60 -10.07 -5.85
C GLU A 312 -21.04 -10.15 -7.28
N TRP A 313 -21.72 -9.46 -8.20
CA TRP A 313 -21.23 -9.25 -9.55
C TRP A 313 -20.18 -8.14 -9.55
N VAL A 314 -19.07 -8.36 -10.27
CA VAL A 314 -17.93 -7.46 -10.31
C VAL A 314 -17.48 -7.16 -11.74
N ASP A 315 -16.56 -6.21 -11.89
CA ASP A 315 -15.90 -5.88 -13.16
C ASP A 315 -16.90 -5.63 -14.30
N GLY A 316 -17.78 -4.65 -14.04
CA GLY A 316 -18.84 -4.24 -14.96
C GLY A 316 -20.00 -5.24 -15.07
N GLY A 317 -20.19 -6.09 -14.06
CA GLY A 317 -21.26 -7.09 -14.04
C GLY A 317 -20.97 -8.33 -14.89
N ARG A 318 -19.71 -8.52 -15.32
CA ARG A 318 -19.33 -9.63 -16.20
C ARG A 318 -19.00 -10.90 -15.47
N TYR A 319 -18.54 -10.79 -14.22
CA TYR A 319 -18.06 -11.92 -13.41
C TYR A 319 -18.79 -11.94 -12.08
N TYR A 320 -18.91 -13.12 -11.49
CA TYR A 320 -19.48 -13.30 -10.16
C TYR A 320 -18.42 -13.85 -9.20
N VAL A 321 -18.35 -13.32 -7.99
CA VAL A 321 -17.53 -13.87 -6.90
C VAL A 321 -18.41 -14.52 -5.84
N ASP A 322 -18.00 -15.68 -5.34
CA ASP A 322 -18.73 -16.46 -4.34
C ASP A 322 -18.66 -15.86 -2.93
N SER A 323 -19.18 -16.58 -1.93
CA SER A 323 -19.16 -16.16 -0.52
C SER A 323 -17.76 -16.03 0.08
N ASP A 324 -16.78 -16.74 -0.46
CA ASP A 324 -15.37 -16.63 -0.10
C ASP A 324 -14.68 -15.48 -0.86
N GLY A 325 -15.35 -14.90 -1.86
CA GLY A 325 -14.84 -13.85 -2.74
C GLY A 325 -14.08 -14.38 -3.95
N LYS A 326 -14.10 -15.70 -4.20
CA LYS A 326 -13.44 -16.30 -5.36
C LYS A 326 -14.33 -16.19 -6.59
N MET A 327 -13.71 -15.90 -7.73
CA MET A 327 -14.37 -15.94 -9.03
C MET A 327 -14.96 -17.32 -9.30
N VAL A 328 -16.25 -17.35 -9.62
CA VAL A 328 -16.95 -18.56 -10.04
C VAL A 328 -16.64 -18.86 -11.51
N LYS A 329 -16.38 -20.13 -11.83
CA LYS A 329 -16.03 -20.61 -13.17
C LYS A 329 -16.67 -21.95 -13.46
N SER A 330 -17.13 -22.14 -14.69
CA SER A 330 -17.78 -23.37 -15.18
C SER A 330 -18.90 -23.86 -14.26
N ASP A 331 -19.68 -22.94 -13.71
CA ASP A 331 -20.69 -23.27 -12.72
C ASP A 331 -21.92 -22.36 -12.83
N TRP A 332 -23.03 -22.86 -12.31
CA TRP A 332 -24.29 -22.15 -12.21
C TRP A 332 -24.35 -21.37 -10.91
N ILE A 333 -24.82 -20.12 -11.00
CA ILE A 333 -25.19 -19.33 -9.82
C ILE A 333 -26.65 -18.95 -9.90
N TYR A 334 -27.26 -18.79 -8.73
CA TYR A 334 -28.59 -18.21 -8.60
C TYR A 334 -28.44 -16.84 -7.95
N ASP A 335 -28.75 -15.79 -8.70
CA ASP A 335 -28.79 -14.45 -8.14
C ASP A 335 -30.20 -14.15 -7.63
N LYS A 336 -30.33 -14.08 -6.30
CA LYS A 336 -31.59 -13.77 -5.63
C LYS A 336 -32.13 -12.38 -5.99
N ASN A 337 -31.26 -11.41 -6.29
CA ASN A 337 -31.67 -10.06 -6.63
C ASN A 337 -32.37 -10.01 -8.01
N TYR A 338 -31.95 -10.87 -8.93
CA TYR A 338 -32.55 -11.00 -10.26
C TYR A 338 -33.53 -12.18 -10.38
N GLY A 339 -33.68 -12.99 -9.34
CA GLY A 339 -34.54 -14.17 -9.31
C GLY A 339 -34.23 -15.18 -10.41
N SER A 340 -32.97 -15.25 -10.85
CA SER A 340 -32.59 -15.95 -12.09
C SER A 340 -31.28 -16.73 -11.93
N TYR A 341 -31.17 -17.81 -12.69
CA TYR A 341 -29.93 -18.56 -12.84
C TYR A 341 -29.07 -17.94 -13.93
N TYR A 342 -27.75 -17.95 -13.69
CA TYR A 342 -26.72 -17.57 -14.63
C TYR A 342 -25.67 -18.68 -14.67
N TYR A 343 -24.95 -18.79 -15.77
CA TYR A 343 -23.82 -19.71 -15.88
C TYR A 343 -22.55 -18.93 -16.14
N LEU A 344 -21.50 -19.17 -15.35
CA LEU A 344 -20.18 -18.59 -15.55
C LEU A 344 -19.32 -19.56 -16.37
N THR A 345 -18.69 -19.08 -17.42
CA THR A 345 -17.86 -19.91 -18.30
C THR A 345 -16.55 -20.32 -17.63
N ALA A 346 -15.72 -21.10 -18.32
CA ALA A 346 -14.38 -21.47 -17.82
C ALA A 346 -13.48 -20.24 -17.61
N GLU A 347 -13.71 -19.19 -18.39
CA GLU A 347 -13.04 -17.90 -18.30
C GLU A 347 -13.62 -17.03 -17.15
N GLY A 348 -14.78 -17.41 -16.61
CA GLY A 348 -15.45 -16.75 -15.48
C GLY A 348 -16.49 -15.71 -15.87
N SER A 349 -16.52 -15.27 -17.13
CA SER A 349 -17.57 -14.37 -17.62
C SER A 349 -18.92 -15.08 -17.69
N TYR A 350 -20.03 -14.38 -17.51
CA TYR A 350 -21.35 -15.00 -17.68
C TYR A 350 -21.63 -15.38 -19.14
N ALA A 351 -22.24 -16.53 -19.34
CA ALA A 351 -22.72 -17.01 -20.63
C ALA A 351 -23.99 -16.25 -21.05
N ARG A 352 -24.07 -15.90 -22.34
CA ARG A 352 -25.24 -15.25 -22.94
C ARG A 352 -25.42 -15.67 -24.39
N ASN A 353 -26.66 -15.67 -24.86
CA ASN A 353 -27.06 -16.08 -26.21
C ASN A 353 -26.53 -17.48 -26.62
N LYS A 354 -26.57 -18.44 -25.71
CA LYS A 354 -26.06 -19.79 -25.98
C LYS A 354 -26.70 -20.84 -25.09
N TRP A 355 -26.61 -22.08 -25.56
CA TRP A 355 -26.94 -23.27 -24.78
C TRP A 355 -25.80 -23.64 -23.82
N ILE A 356 -26.17 -24.08 -22.61
CA ILE A 356 -25.34 -24.77 -21.64
C ILE A 356 -26.07 -26.04 -21.22
N GLY A 357 -25.64 -27.18 -21.76
CA GLY A 357 -26.38 -28.43 -21.65
C GLY A 357 -27.79 -28.28 -22.25
N LYS A 358 -28.83 -28.49 -21.45
CA LYS A 358 -30.24 -28.40 -21.86
C LYS A 358 -30.86 -27.02 -21.61
N TYR A 359 -30.08 -26.05 -21.14
CA TYR A 359 -30.57 -24.74 -20.70
C TYR A 359 -30.06 -23.65 -21.64
N TYR A 360 -30.90 -22.67 -21.92
CA TYR A 360 -30.53 -21.53 -22.76
C TYR A 360 -30.33 -20.27 -21.90
N LEU A 361 -29.20 -19.58 -22.12
CA LEU A 361 -28.89 -18.31 -21.48
C LEU A 361 -29.20 -17.17 -22.46
N LYS A 362 -30.06 -16.24 -22.04
CA LYS A 362 -30.52 -15.10 -22.84
C LYS A 362 -29.43 -14.05 -23.05
N SER A 363 -29.77 -12.97 -23.74
CA SER A 363 -28.84 -11.88 -24.05
C SER A 363 -28.32 -11.15 -22.80
N ASP A 364 -29.15 -11.08 -21.76
CA ASP A 364 -28.82 -10.55 -20.44
C ASP A 364 -28.17 -11.59 -19.50
N GLY A 365 -27.90 -12.79 -20.01
CA GLY A 365 -27.27 -13.89 -19.27
C GLY A 365 -28.21 -14.68 -18.36
N LYS A 366 -29.50 -14.30 -18.25
CA LYS A 366 -30.46 -15.06 -17.46
C LYS A 366 -30.84 -16.36 -18.16
N MET A 367 -31.00 -17.42 -17.39
CA MET A 367 -31.58 -18.66 -17.88
C MET A 367 -33.04 -18.45 -18.30
N ALA A 368 -33.37 -18.85 -19.52
CA ALA A 368 -34.73 -18.77 -20.06
C ALA A 368 -35.66 -19.78 -19.39
N LYS A 369 -36.95 -19.42 -19.26
CA LYS A 369 -38.01 -20.29 -18.71
C LYS A 369 -39.36 -19.99 -19.37
N ASN A 370 -40.12 -21.03 -19.73
CA ASN A 370 -41.44 -20.94 -20.36
C ASN A 370 -41.47 -20.05 -21.62
N GLU A 371 -40.43 -20.11 -22.45
CA GLU A 371 -40.30 -19.20 -23.59
C GLU A 371 -39.61 -19.86 -24.78
N TRP A 372 -39.87 -19.30 -25.97
CA TRP A 372 -39.15 -19.62 -27.19
C TRP A 372 -37.79 -18.93 -27.22
N VAL A 373 -36.74 -19.67 -27.58
CA VAL A 373 -35.34 -19.20 -27.56
C VAL A 373 -34.64 -19.48 -28.89
N ASP A 374 -33.42 -18.96 -29.01
CA ASP A 374 -32.52 -19.25 -30.14
C ASP A 374 -33.18 -19.00 -31.51
N GLY A 375 -33.70 -17.78 -31.66
CA GLY A 375 -34.41 -17.33 -32.86
C GLY A 375 -35.83 -17.90 -33.01
N GLY A 376 -36.43 -18.41 -31.92
CA GLY A 376 -37.77 -19.00 -31.95
C GLY A 376 -37.79 -20.47 -32.39
N ARG A 377 -36.63 -21.12 -32.46
CA ARG A 377 -36.50 -22.49 -32.95
C ARG A 377 -36.77 -23.55 -31.89
N TYR A 378 -36.55 -23.21 -30.61
CA TYR A 378 -36.65 -24.14 -29.50
C TYR A 378 -37.49 -23.53 -28.38
N TYR A 379 -38.21 -24.38 -27.64
CA TYR A 379 -38.96 -23.98 -26.47
C TYR A 379 -38.31 -24.52 -25.20
N VAL A 380 -38.15 -23.69 -24.17
CA VAL A 380 -37.70 -24.10 -22.84
C VAL A 380 -38.85 -24.08 -21.83
N GLU A 381 -38.90 -25.08 -20.98
CA GLU A 381 -39.99 -25.29 -20.02
C GLU A 381 -39.86 -24.42 -18.75
N SER A 382 -40.74 -24.64 -17.78
CA SER A 382 -40.76 -23.89 -16.51
C SER A 382 -39.53 -24.13 -15.64
N ASP A 383 -38.92 -25.31 -15.77
CA ASP A 383 -37.64 -25.63 -15.14
C ASP A 383 -36.42 -25.15 -15.97
N GLY A 384 -36.66 -24.58 -17.15
CA GLY A 384 -35.67 -24.04 -18.08
C GLY A 384 -35.04 -25.06 -19.03
N LYS A 385 -35.42 -26.34 -18.95
CA LYS A 385 -34.91 -27.36 -19.87
C LYS A 385 -35.56 -27.24 -21.24
N MET A 386 -34.80 -27.56 -22.29
CA MET A 386 -35.31 -27.69 -23.65
C MET A 386 -36.35 -28.80 -23.74
N ALA A 387 -37.53 -28.46 -24.23
CA ALA A 387 -38.58 -29.42 -24.57
C ALA A 387 -38.19 -30.22 -25.81
N LYS A 388 -38.53 -31.52 -25.82
CA LYS A 388 -38.32 -32.42 -26.96
C LYS A 388 -39.50 -33.38 -27.06
N ASP A 389 -39.86 -33.72 -28.29
CA ASP A 389 -40.90 -34.70 -28.65
C ASP A 389 -42.24 -34.47 -27.94
N LYS A 390 -42.75 -33.23 -28.00
CA LYS A 390 -44.00 -32.88 -27.33
C LYS A 390 -44.64 -31.59 -27.82
N TRP A 391 -45.90 -31.42 -27.46
CA TRP A 391 -46.62 -30.17 -27.59
C TRP A 391 -46.25 -29.19 -26.46
N VAL A 392 -46.01 -27.94 -26.80
CA VAL A 392 -45.55 -26.86 -25.91
C VAL A 392 -46.41 -25.60 -26.05
N ASP A 393 -46.18 -24.63 -25.17
CA ASP A 393 -46.79 -23.30 -25.24
C ASP A 393 -48.33 -23.35 -25.34
N GLY A 394 -48.93 -24.04 -24.36
CA GLY A 394 -50.37 -24.25 -24.28
C GLY A 394 -50.92 -25.24 -25.31
N GLY A 395 -50.07 -26.11 -25.88
CA GLY A 395 -50.48 -27.12 -26.86
C GLY A 395 -50.57 -26.60 -28.29
N ARG A 396 -50.04 -25.39 -28.57
CA ARG A 396 -50.16 -24.72 -29.87
C ARG A 396 -49.09 -25.16 -30.89
N TYR A 397 -47.95 -25.63 -30.39
CA TYR A 397 -46.79 -25.94 -31.21
C TYR A 397 -46.21 -27.29 -30.79
N TYR A 398 -45.75 -28.09 -31.75
CA TYR A 398 -45.06 -29.35 -31.50
C TYR A 398 -43.55 -29.18 -31.76
N VAL A 399 -42.72 -29.63 -30.83
CA VAL A 399 -41.26 -29.68 -30.99
C VAL A 399 -40.82 -31.13 -31.18
N GLY A 400 -39.93 -31.38 -32.14
CA GLY A 400 -39.46 -32.72 -32.50
C GLY A 400 -38.50 -33.33 -31.48
N TYR A 401 -37.97 -34.52 -31.80
CA TYR A 401 -37.00 -35.24 -30.95
C TYR A 401 -35.71 -34.46 -30.68
N ASP A 402 -35.30 -33.60 -31.62
CA ASP A 402 -34.17 -32.69 -31.50
C ASP A 402 -34.52 -31.38 -30.76
N GLY A 403 -35.80 -31.16 -30.43
CA GLY A 403 -36.33 -29.97 -29.78
C GLY A 403 -36.68 -28.83 -30.74
N VAL A 404 -36.46 -29.00 -32.05
CA VAL A 404 -36.76 -27.98 -33.05
C VAL A 404 -38.26 -27.92 -33.30
N TRP A 405 -38.80 -26.71 -33.36
CA TRP A 405 -40.19 -26.46 -33.72
C TRP A 405 -40.54 -27.06 -35.09
N GLN A 406 -41.61 -27.86 -35.12
CA GLN A 406 -42.17 -28.42 -36.33
C GLN A 406 -43.43 -27.62 -36.73
N PRO A 407 -43.44 -26.94 -37.88
CA PRO A 407 -44.63 -26.27 -38.37
C PRO A 407 -45.72 -27.30 -38.66
N LYS A 408 -46.97 -26.94 -38.33
CA LYS A 408 -48.12 -27.79 -38.62
C LYS A 408 -48.20 -28.03 -40.15
N PRO A 409 -48.35 -29.28 -40.62
CA PRO A 409 -48.56 -29.55 -42.03
C PRO A 409 -49.76 -28.74 -42.53
N ALA A 410 -49.62 -28.07 -43.68
CA ALA A 410 -50.75 -27.39 -44.31
C ALA A 410 -51.89 -28.39 -44.49
N ALA A 411 -53.13 -27.96 -44.19
CA ALA A 411 -54.31 -28.82 -44.21
C ALA A 411 -54.40 -29.58 -45.54
N GLY A 412 -54.14 -30.90 -45.49
CA GLY A 412 -54.07 -31.72 -46.70
C GLY A 412 -53.39 -33.09 -46.57
N ASN A 413 -52.74 -33.44 -45.45
CA ASN A 413 -52.25 -34.81 -45.25
C ASN A 413 -52.55 -35.33 -43.82
N PRO A 414 -53.53 -36.23 -43.65
CA PRO A 414 -53.97 -36.71 -42.33
C PRO A 414 -53.04 -37.73 -41.66
N TYR A 415 -51.85 -38.04 -42.21
CA TYR A 415 -50.91 -38.97 -41.59
C TYR A 415 -49.46 -38.52 -41.74
N SER A 416 -48.96 -37.67 -40.85
CA SER A 416 -47.51 -37.45 -40.64
C SER A 416 -47.21 -36.83 -39.26
N ALA A 417 -47.88 -37.30 -38.21
CA ALA A 417 -47.53 -36.91 -36.84
C ALA A 417 -47.88 -38.04 -35.86
N ALA A 418 -47.10 -39.13 -35.95
CA ALA A 418 -46.80 -40.06 -34.86
C ALA A 418 -46.02 -41.25 -35.46
N LEU A 419 -44.69 -41.23 -35.30
CA LEU A 419 -43.84 -42.39 -35.03
C LEU A 419 -42.44 -41.93 -34.66
#